data_AF-A0A538MDX5-F1
#
_entry.id   AF-A0A538MDX5-F1
#
_cell.length_a   1.000
_cell.length_b   1.000
_cell.length_c   1.000
_cell.angle_alpha   90.00
_cell.angle_beta   90.00
_cell.angle_gamma   90.00
#
_symmetry.space_group_name_H-M   'P 1'
#
loop_
_entity.id
_entity.type
_entity.pdbx_description
1 polymer ?
#
loop_
_entity_poly.entity_id
_entity_poly.type
_entity_poly.pdbx_seq_one_letter_code
_entity_poly.pdbx_strand_id
1 'polypeptide(L)' 'MPTLAAYPGMMQRARKREGLRVCRAAWLMGISVREYRELEAGDRMPSLDEYRRISELYGWPQTFVGSARW' A
#
# COMPACT_ATOMS: atom_id res chain seq x y z
N MET A 1 1.10 -16.10 2.23
CA MET A 1 0.13 -15.13 1.70
C MET A 1 0.20 -13.86 2.55
N PRO A 2 0.23 -12.66 1.95
CA PRO A 2 0.26 -11.42 2.71
C PRO A 2 -1.05 -11.20 3.47
N THR A 3 -0.96 -10.92 4.77
CA THR A 3 -2.11 -10.61 5.64
C THR A 3 -2.27 -9.10 5.81
N LEU A 4 -3.48 -8.61 6.15
CA LEU A 4 -3.73 -7.18 6.41
C LEU A 4 -2.77 -6.61 7.46
N ALA A 5 -2.44 -7.37 8.49
CA ALA A 5 -1.46 -6.97 9.51
C ALA A 5 -0.03 -6.73 8.97
N ALA A 6 0.32 -7.29 7.81
CA ALA A 6 1.64 -7.11 7.19
C ALA A 6 1.68 -5.97 6.16
N TYR A 7 0.52 -5.35 5.88
CA TYR A 7 0.34 -4.34 4.85
C TYR A 7 1.27 -3.12 4.98
N PRO A 8 1.42 -2.50 6.17
CA PRO A 8 2.29 -1.32 6.31
C PRO A 8 3.76 -1.65 5.99
N GLY A 9 4.23 -2.80 6.49
CA GLY A 9 5.57 -3.31 6.19
C GLY A 9 5.75 -3.67 4.72
N MET A 10 4.71 -4.15 4.02
CA MET A 10 4.76 -4.39 2.58
C MET A 10 4.89 -3.09 1.79
N MET A 11 4.11 -2.07 2.14
CA MET A 11 4.15 -0.74 1.51
C MET A 11 5.56 -0.17 1.55
N GLN A 12 6.17 -0.18 2.75
CA GLN A 12 7.54 0.34 2.92
C GLN A 12 8.58 -0.46 2.12
N ARG A 13 8.47 -1.79 2.11
CA ARG A 13 9.39 -2.65 1.35
C ARG A 13 9.27 -2.45 -0.15
N ALA A 14 8.04 -2.39 -0.67
CA ALA A 14 7.82 -2.16 -2.10
C ALA A 14 8.32 -0.79 -2.54
N ARG A 15 8.01 0.28 -1.78
CA ARG A 15 8.55 1.61 -2.08
C ARG A 15 10.08 1.62 -2.14
N LYS A 16 10.75 1.00 -1.17
CA LYS A 16 12.22 0.89 -1.14
C LYS A 16 12.77 0.08 -2.32
N ARG A 17 12.11 -1.02 -2.68
CA ARG A 17 12.48 -1.86 -3.83
C ARG A 17 12.40 -1.10 -5.15
N GLU A 18 11.37 -0.29 -5.33
CA GLU A 18 11.21 0.57 -6.52
C GLU A 18 12.10 1.84 -6.47
N GLY A 19 12.93 2.02 -5.43
CA GLY A 19 13.80 3.19 -5.29
C GLY A 19 13.05 4.51 -5.07
N LEU A 20 11.79 4.45 -4.65
CA LEU A 20 10.92 5.64 -4.57
C LEU A 20 11.10 6.41 -3.26
N ARG A 21 11.21 7.73 -3.39
CA ARG A 21 11.01 8.65 -2.25
C ARG A 21 9.53 8.68 -1.88
N VAL A 22 9.23 8.91 -0.60
CA VAL A 22 7.85 9.02 -0.08
C VAL A 22 7.01 10.00 -0.90
N CYS A 23 7.55 11.19 -1.20
CA CYS A 23 6.82 12.20 -1.99
C CYS A 23 6.50 11.73 -3.41
N ARG A 24 7.38 10.93 -4.03
CA ARG A 24 7.14 10.40 -5.37
C ARG A 24 6.06 9.31 -5.35
N ALA A 25 6.09 8.44 -4.35
CA ALA A 25 5.05 7.41 -4.18
C ALA A 25 3.68 8.04 -3.90
N ALA A 26 3.61 9.05 -3.02
CA ALA A 26 2.38 9.80 -2.74
C ALA A 26 1.82 10.47 -4.00
N TRP A 27 2.68 11.11 -4.80
CA TRP A 27 2.28 11.71 -6.08
C TRP A 27 1.73 10.68 -7.07
N LEU A 28 2.40 9.53 -7.23
CA LEU A 28 1.95 8.46 -8.12
C LEU A 28 0.61 7.87 -7.68
N MET A 29 0.35 7.82 -6.38
CA MET A 29 -0.92 7.39 -5.83
C MET A 29 -2.01 8.47 -5.84
N GLY A 30 -1.67 9.74 -6.12
CA GLY A 30 -2.63 10.84 -6.05
C GLY A 30 -3.16 11.09 -4.63
N ILE A 31 -2.30 10.96 -3.61
CA ILE A 31 -2.59 11.29 -2.21
C ILE A 31 -1.51 12.22 -1.64
N SER A 32 -1.76 12.81 -0.48
CA SER A 32 -0.75 13.64 0.18
C SER A 32 0.39 12.81 0.77
N VAL A 33 1.53 13.47 1.00
CA VAL A 33 2.70 12.87 1.68
C VAL A 33 2.34 12.36 3.08
N ARG A 34 1.46 13.08 3.78
CA ARG A 34 1.01 12.69 5.13
C ARG A 34 0.24 11.37 5.08
N GLU A 35 -0.75 11.29 4.20
CA GLU A 35 -1.58 10.11 4.02
C GLU A 35 -0.75 8.89 3.61
N TYR A 36 0.23 9.06 2.73
CA TYR A 36 1.12 7.97 2.36
C TYR A 36 1.92 7.44 3.56
N ARG A 37 2.38 8.34 4.45
CA ARG A 37 3.08 7.94 5.69
C ARG A 37 2.16 7.21 6.66
N GLU A 38 0.91 7.65 6.80
CA GLU A 38 -0.10 6.96 7.62
C GLU A 38 -0.33 5.52 7.13
N LEU A 39 -0.35 5.31 5.80
CA LEU A 39 -0.44 3.97 5.21
C LEU A 39 0.82 3.11 5.47
N GLU A 40 2.03 3.68 5.42
CA GLU A 40 3.28 2.96 5.76
C GLU A 40 3.41 2.65 7.25
N ALA A 41 2.86 3.51 8.11
CA ALA A 41 2.82 3.31 9.55
C ALA A 41 1.74 2.30 9.97
N GLY A 42 0.70 2.14 9.16
CA GLY A 42 -0.47 1.33 9.48
C GLY A 42 -1.49 2.06 10.35
N ASP A 43 -1.32 3.36 10.53
CA ASP A 43 -2.27 4.24 11.23
C ASP A 43 -3.59 4.39 10.45
N ARG A 44 -3.55 4.08 9.15
CA ARG A 44 -4.69 4.14 8.24
C ARG A 44 -4.71 2.94 7.31
N MET A 45 -5.89 2.38 7.08
CA MET A 45 -6.10 1.44 5.98
C MET A 45 -6.38 2.18 4.67
N PRO A 46 -5.93 1.64 3.52
CA PRO A 46 -6.29 2.20 2.23
C PRO A 46 -7.79 2.00 1.96
N SER A 47 -8.41 2.93 1.24
CA SER A 47 -9.70 2.65 0.59
C SER A 47 -9.53 1.61 -0.53
N LEU A 48 -10.64 1.09 -1.08
CA LEU A 48 -10.57 0.14 -2.20
C LEU A 48 -9.87 0.74 -3.43
N ASP A 49 -10.14 2.01 -3.74
CA ASP A 49 -9.52 2.72 -4.86
C ASP A 49 -8.03 2.99 -4.62
N GLU A 50 -7.64 3.30 -3.39
CA GLU A 50 -6.24 3.43 -3.01
C GLU A 50 -5.53 2.08 -3.09
N TYR A 51 -6.16 1.00 -2.64
CA TYR A 51 -5.61 -0.35 -2.74
C TYR A 51 -5.39 -0.76 -4.19
N ARG A 52 -6.32 -0.42 -5.09
CA ARG A 52 -6.17 -0.64 -6.53
C ARG A 52 -4.96 0.11 -7.08
N ARG A 53 -4.83 1.42 -6.78
CA ARG A 53 -3.68 2.24 -7.21
C ARG A 53 -2.35 1.72 -6.67
N ILE A 54 -2.32 1.23 -5.43
CA ILE A 54 -1.15 0.63 -4.79
C ILE A 54 -0.77 -0.68 -5.49
N SER A 55 -1.78 -1.47 -5.84
CA SER A 55 -1.59 -2.72 -6.58
C SER A 55 -1.03 -2.47 -7.97
N GLU A 56 -1.54 -1.47 -8.68
CA GLU A 56 -1.03 -1.04 -9.98
C GLU A 56 0.40 -0.48 -9.87
N LEU A 57 0.69 0.35 -8.86
CA LEU A 57 2.00 0.95 -8.64
C LEU A 57 3.08 -0.09 -8.31
N TYR A 58 2.78 -1.06 -7.46
CA TYR A 58 3.77 -2.04 -6.97
C TYR A 58 3.67 -3.42 -7.61
N GLY A 59 2.79 -3.60 -8.59
CA GLY A 59 2.54 -4.86 -9.26
C GLY A 59 1.95 -5.93 -8.33
N TRP A 60 1.15 -5.53 -7.33
CA TRP A 60 0.51 -6.48 -6.43
C TRP A 60 -0.81 -7.02 -7.01
N PRO A 61 -1.25 -8.22 -6.59
CA PRO A 61 -2.55 -8.73 -6.99
C PRO A 61 -3.68 -7.80 -6.55
N GLN A 62 -4.58 -7.46 -7.49
CA GLN A 62 -5.76 -6.64 -7.19
C GLN A 62 -6.80 -7.38 -6.34
N THR A 63 -6.71 -8.71 -6.25
CA THR A 63 -7.54 -9.52 -5.38
C THR A 63 -6.85 -9.75 -4.04
N PHE A 64 -7.44 -9.24 -2.97
CA PHE A 64 -7.10 -9.67 -1.62
C PHE A 64 -7.74 -11.06 -1.42
N VAL A 65 -6.94 -12.13 -1.46
CA VAL A 65 -7.41 -13.43 -0.97
C VAL A 65 -7.40 -13.35 0.56
N GLY A 66 -8.44 -12.73 1.11
CA GLY A 66 -8.78 -12.93 2.51
C GLY A 66 -9.04 -14.43 2.67
N SER A 67 -8.28 -15.10 3.54
CA SER A 67 -8.72 -16.38 4.05
C SER A 67 -9.99 -16.09 4.86
N ALA A 68 -11.14 -16.12 4.17
CA ALA A 68 -12.44 -16.16 4.81
C ALA A 68 -12.43 -17.45 5.62
N ARG A 69 -12.29 -17.30 6.95
CA ARG A 69 -12.49 -18.39 7.88
C ARG A 69 -13.75 -18.06 8.68
N TRP A 70 -14.84 -18.64 8.17
CA TRP A 70 -16.21 -18.73 8.68
C TRP A 70 -17.02 -17.43 8.74
#